data_AF-A0AAV5AYX7-F1
#
_entry.id   AF-A0AAV5AYX7-F1
#
_cell.length_a   1.000
_cell.length_b   1.000
_cell.length_c   1.000
_cell.angle_alpha   90.00
_cell.angle_beta   90.00
_cell.angle_gamma   90.00
#
_symmetry.space_group_name_H-M   'P 1'
#
loop_
_entity.id
_entity.type
_entity.pdbx_description
1 polymer ?
#
loop_
_entity_poly.entity_id
_entity_poly.type
_entity_poly.pdbx_seq_one_letter_code
_entity_poly.pdbx_strand_id
1 'polypeptide(L)'
;MGTGRGDGLDFGRTWGSLPETIAGQPFVIGRSLGAMALNYDVKDPKTGKRYHFAEGSTISGVEVFAGKGTRKKLRRQVAEGLASRYGGKARNWQHVKGFGTIVRDNRFMTAEVHWFQESSVGKCEFKVKRWL
;
A
#
# COMPACT_ATOMS: atom_id res chain seq x y z
N MET A 1 -37.16 -4.03 40.47
CA MET A 1 -36.58 -2.75 40.01
C MET A 1 -35.07 -2.82 40.24
N GLY A 2 -34.27 -2.52 39.22
CA GLY A 2 -32.83 -2.25 39.38
C GLY A 2 -31.89 -3.33 38.85
N THR A 3 -31.58 -3.26 37.56
CA THR A 3 -30.25 -3.46 36.95
C THR A 3 -30.31 -2.64 35.65
N GLY A 4 -29.38 -1.78 35.26
CA GLY A 4 -27.94 -1.74 35.52
C GLY A 4 -27.27 -1.61 34.15
N ARG A 5 -27.09 -0.35 33.72
CA ARG A 5 -26.18 0.16 32.67
C ARG A 5 -25.84 -0.80 31.52
N GLY A 6 -26.53 -0.62 30.39
CA GLY A 6 -26.00 -1.07 29.10
C GLY A 6 -24.78 -0.22 28.76
N ASP A 7 -23.60 -0.86 28.72
CA ASP A 7 -22.44 -0.32 28.02
C ASP A 7 -22.83 -0.18 26.55
N GLY A 8 -23.14 1.06 26.18
CA GLY A 8 -23.32 1.45 24.80
C GLY A 8 -22.03 1.18 24.06
N LEU A 9 -21.98 0.07 23.34
CA LEU A 9 -21.08 -0.07 22.21
C LEU A 9 -21.44 1.06 21.26
N ASP A 10 -20.59 2.08 21.29
CA ASP A 10 -20.65 3.27 20.46
C ASP A 10 -20.61 2.84 18.98
N PHE A 11 -21.78 2.56 18.42
CA PHE A 11 -22.01 2.48 16.99
C PHE A 11 -22.03 3.90 16.39
N GLY A 12 -21.08 4.74 16.79
CA GLY A 12 -20.78 6.07 16.25
C GLY A 12 -20.14 6.04 14.87
N ARG A 13 -20.58 5.13 13.99
CA ARG A 13 -20.39 5.27 12.54
C ARG A 13 -21.78 5.21 11.92
N THR A 14 -22.32 6.41 11.72
CA THR A 14 -23.41 6.69 10.79
C THR A 14 -23.21 5.88 9.51
N TRP A 15 -24.29 5.56 8.81
CA TRP A 15 -24.31 4.97 7.46
C TRP A 15 -23.72 5.93 6.40
N GLY A 16 -22.56 6.51 6.71
CA GLY A 16 -21.82 7.50 5.96
C GLY A 16 -20.90 6.81 4.96
N SER A 17 -20.94 7.34 3.76
CA SER A 17 -20.05 7.02 2.64
C SER A 17 -18.65 6.61 3.09
N LEU A 18 -18.13 5.49 2.54
CA LEU A 18 -16.76 5.05 2.76
C LEU A 18 -15.76 6.21 2.63
N PRO A 19 -14.64 6.20 3.37
CA PRO A 19 -13.66 7.27 3.28
C PRO A 19 -13.04 7.32 1.88
N GLU A 20 -12.58 8.50 1.47
CA GLU A 20 -11.87 8.65 0.20
C GLU A 20 -10.56 7.89 0.21
N THR A 21 -9.84 7.98 1.33
CA THR A 21 -8.55 7.34 1.55
C THR A 21 -8.48 6.73 2.95
N ILE A 22 -7.61 5.73 3.14
CA ILE A 22 -7.35 5.11 4.44
C ILE A 22 -5.87 5.23 4.75
N ALA A 23 -5.53 5.79 5.91
CA ALA A 23 -4.15 5.83 6.40
C ALA A 23 -3.64 4.40 6.66
N GLY A 24 -2.48 4.09 6.10
CA GLY A 24 -1.74 2.86 6.36
C GLY A 24 -0.59 3.10 7.33
N GLN A 25 -0.03 2.00 7.83
CA GLN A 25 1.12 2.07 8.73
C GLN A 25 2.42 2.20 7.92
N PRO A 26 3.38 3.02 8.37
CA PRO A 26 4.72 3.03 7.80
C PRO A 26 5.40 1.67 8.00
N PHE A 27 6.34 1.33 7.13
CA PHE A 27 7.07 0.06 7.23
C PHE A 27 8.52 0.21 6.78
N VAL A 28 9.39 -0.61 7.38
CA VAL A 28 10.83 -0.60 7.13
C VAL A 28 11.17 -1.51 5.95
N ILE A 29 12.08 -1.05 5.10
CA ILE A 29 12.70 -1.84 4.03
C ILE A 29 13.86 -2.64 4.63
N GLY A 30 13.92 -3.93 4.29
CA GLY A 30 14.96 -4.83 4.81
C GLY A 30 16.38 -4.31 4.57
N ARG A 31 17.30 -4.66 5.49
CA ARG A 31 18.72 -4.25 5.44
C ARG A 31 19.61 -5.21 4.62
N SER A 32 19.04 -6.08 3.79
CA SER A 32 19.82 -6.97 2.94
C SER A 32 19.08 -7.35 1.66
N LEU A 33 19.81 -7.92 0.71
CA LEU A 33 19.27 -8.60 -0.49
C LEU A 33 19.14 -10.12 -0.30
N GLY A 34 19.37 -10.63 0.92
CA GLY A 34 19.23 -12.05 1.22
C GLY A 34 17.77 -12.49 1.16
N ALA A 35 17.51 -13.78 0.93
CA ALA A 35 16.16 -14.35 0.74
C ALA A 35 15.13 -14.02 1.86
N MET A 36 15.58 -13.53 3.02
CA MET A 36 14.73 -13.14 4.15
C MET A 36 14.47 -11.63 4.26
N ALA A 37 15.18 -10.77 3.53
CA ALA A 37 15.00 -9.34 3.60
C ALA A 37 14.06 -8.86 2.49
N LEU A 38 12.91 -8.31 2.89
CA LEU A 38 11.91 -7.79 1.97
C LEU A 38 12.37 -6.44 1.40
N ASN A 39 13.03 -6.48 0.25
CA ASN A 39 13.21 -5.32 -0.64
C ASN A 39 12.44 -5.56 -1.95
N TYR A 40 11.93 -4.48 -2.56
CA TYR A 40 11.03 -4.54 -3.69
C TYR A 40 11.64 -3.87 -4.92
N ASP A 41 11.41 -4.45 -6.09
CA ASP A 41 11.64 -3.79 -7.38
C ASP A 41 10.68 -2.62 -7.55
N VAL A 42 11.22 -1.42 -7.78
CA VAL A 42 10.46 -0.20 -8.06
C VAL A 42 10.66 0.19 -9.51
N LYS A 43 9.60 0.11 -10.33
CA LYS A 43 9.65 0.49 -11.74
C LYS A 43 9.40 1.98 -11.91
N ASP A 44 10.27 2.68 -12.64
CA ASP A 44 9.99 4.01 -13.15
C ASP A 44 9.28 3.89 -14.51
N PRO A 45 7.99 4.25 -14.61
CA PRO A 45 7.25 4.13 -15.86
C PRO A 45 7.72 5.12 -16.93
N LYS A 46 8.41 6.22 -16.57
CA LYS A 46 8.90 7.22 -17.54
C LYS A 46 10.14 6.73 -18.26
N THR A 47 11.06 6.12 -17.52
CA THR A 47 12.36 5.67 -18.05
C THR A 47 12.39 4.17 -18.36
N GLY A 48 11.43 3.40 -17.85
CA GLY A 48 11.41 1.94 -17.93
C GLY A 48 12.39 1.24 -16.98
N LYS A 49 13.26 2.00 -16.28
CA LYS A 49 14.26 1.46 -15.36
C LYS A 49 13.62 0.88 -14.10
N ARG A 50 14.31 -0.07 -13.49
CA ARG A 50 13.99 -0.59 -12.16
C ARG A 50 15.03 -0.11 -11.16
N TYR A 51 14.56 0.25 -9.98
CA TYR A 51 15.37 0.67 -8.85
C TYR A 51 14.97 -0.13 -7.62
N HIS A 52 15.75 0.00 -6.55
CA HIS A 52 15.44 -0.57 -5.25
C HIS A 52 15.32 0.54 -4.21
N PHE A 53 14.56 0.27 -3.15
CA PHE A 53 14.58 1.14 -1.99
C PHE A 53 15.92 1.05 -1.28
N ALA A 54 16.31 2.16 -0.67
CA ALA A 54 17.46 2.21 0.22
C ALA A 54 17.25 1.25 1.38
N GLU A 55 18.22 0.37 1.60
CA GLU A 55 18.18 -0.63 2.67
C GLU A 55 18.06 0.03 4.04
N GLY A 56 17.17 -0.49 4.90
CA GLY A 56 16.89 0.09 6.21
C GLY A 56 16.12 1.41 6.19
N SER A 57 15.73 1.93 5.02
CA SER A 57 14.84 3.09 4.94
C SER A 57 13.40 2.74 5.30
N THR A 58 12.59 3.75 5.57
CA THR A 58 11.18 3.58 5.93
C THR A 58 10.29 4.16 4.85
N ILE A 59 9.28 3.39 4.42
CA ILE A 59 8.17 3.92 3.63
C ILE A 59 7.21 4.63 4.58
N SER A 60 6.98 5.91 4.35
CA SER A 60 6.13 6.78 5.18
C SER A 60 4.95 7.35 4.38
N GLY A 61 4.04 8.03 5.07
CA GLY A 61 2.86 8.64 4.44
C GLY A 61 1.99 7.64 3.68
N VAL A 62 1.89 6.40 4.20
CA VAL A 62 1.18 5.30 3.53
C VAL A 62 -0.31 5.60 3.50
N GLU A 63 -0.90 5.56 2.31
CA GLU A 63 -2.32 5.83 2.12
C GLU A 63 -2.93 4.92 1.05
N VAL A 64 -3.98 4.20 1.41
CA VAL A 64 -4.83 3.45 0.47
C VAL A 64 -5.82 4.43 -0.16
N PHE A 65 -5.74 4.64 -1.47
CA PHE A 65 -6.61 5.59 -2.18
C PHE A 65 -7.59 4.92 -3.15
N ALA A 66 -7.48 3.60 -3.36
CA ALA A 66 -8.47 2.82 -4.08
C ALA A 66 -8.47 1.35 -3.66
N GLY A 67 -9.63 0.69 -3.77
CA GLY A 67 -9.79 -0.74 -3.50
C GLY A 67 -10.59 -1.04 -2.24
N LYS A 68 -10.19 -2.08 -1.50
CA LYS A 68 -10.89 -2.52 -0.29
C LYS A 68 -10.89 -1.41 0.78
N GLY A 69 -12.07 -1.09 1.30
CA GLY A 69 -12.27 -0.12 2.39
C GLY A 69 -12.46 1.33 1.95
N THR A 70 -12.10 1.69 0.71
CA THR A 70 -12.27 3.06 0.20
C THR A 70 -13.54 3.22 -0.62
N ARG A 71 -14.00 4.48 -0.75
CA ARG A 71 -15.08 4.88 -1.67
C ARG A 71 -14.74 4.54 -3.11
N LYS A 72 -13.53 4.91 -3.53
CA LYS A 72 -13.02 4.61 -4.86
C LYS A 72 -12.66 3.13 -4.96
N LYS A 73 -13.34 2.39 -5.83
CA LYS A 73 -13.01 0.99 -6.09
C LYS A 73 -11.84 0.87 -7.05
N LEU A 74 -11.10 -0.23 -6.91
CA LEU A 74 -10.09 -0.61 -7.88
C LEU A 74 -10.79 -1.02 -9.18
N ARG A 75 -10.22 -0.66 -10.34
CA ARG A 75 -10.78 -1.06 -11.64
C ARG A 75 -10.86 -2.58 -11.71
N ARG A 76 -12.02 -3.13 -12.11
CA ARG A 76 -12.27 -4.58 -12.13
C ARG A 76 -11.17 -5.36 -12.86
N GLN A 77 -10.80 -4.92 -14.06
CA GLN A 77 -9.73 -5.51 -14.87
C GLN A 77 -8.37 -5.55 -14.14
N VAL A 78 -8.05 -4.52 -13.35
CA VAL A 78 -6.80 -4.47 -12.58
C VAL A 78 -6.88 -5.46 -11.41
N ALA A 79 -7.99 -5.46 -10.67
CA ALA A 79 -8.20 -6.36 -9.54
C ALA A 79 -8.19 -7.85 -9.94
N GLU A 80 -8.85 -8.19 -11.05
CA GLU A 80 -8.86 -9.54 -11.62
C GLU A 80 -7.48 -9.93 -12.16
N GLY A 81 -6.79 -9.02 -12.86
CA GLY A 81 -5.44 -9.26 -13.33
C GLY A 81 -4.44 -9.50 -12.20
N LEU A 82 -4.56 -8.76 -11.08
CA LEU A 82 -3.73 -8.98 -9.89
C LEU A 82 -4.06 -10.31 -9.22
N ALA A 83 -5.35 -10.62 -9.06
CA ALA A 83 -5.78 -11.90 -8.48
C ALA A 83 -5.33 -13.11 -9.29
N SER A 84 -5.37 -13.01 -10.63
CA SER A 84 -4.91 -14.07 -11.53
C SER A 84 -3.39 -14.26 -11.48
N ARG A 85 -2.61 -13.18 -11.35
CA ARG A 85 -1.13 -13.24 -11.37
C ARG A 85 -0.52 -13.59 -10.03
N TYR A 86 -1.07 -13.08 -8.94
CA TYR A 86 -0.47 -13.16 -7.61
C TYR A 86 -1.35 -13.90 -6.58
N GLY A 87 -2.57 -14.30 -6.96
CA GLY A 87 -3.52 -14.92 -6.04
C GLY A 87 -4.34 -13.92 -5.22
N GLY A 88 -4.96 -14.40 -4.14
CA GLY A 88 -5.87 -13.61 -3.32
C GLY A 88 -7.21 -13.31 -4.01
N LYS A 89 -8.06 -12.49 -3.37
CA LYS A 89 -9.40 -12.17 -3.88
C LYS A 89 -9.41 -10.81 -4.56
N ALA A 90 -9.91 -10.72 -5.79
CA ALA A 90 -10.03 -9.46 -6.56
C ALA A 90 -10.58 -8.29 -5.71
N ARG A 91 -11.66 -8.53 -4.95
CA ARG A 91 -12.30 -7.51 -4.08
C ARG A 91 -11.45 -7.01 -2.91
N ASN A 92 -10.40 -7.74 -2.54
CA ASN A 92 -9.55 -7.41 -1.41
C ASN A 92 -8.34 -6.56 -1.79
N TRP A 93 -8.02 -6.45 -3.08
CA TRP A 93 -6.88 -5.69 -3.55
C TRP A 93 -7.04 -4.19 -3.24
N GLN A 94 -5.92 -3.57 -2.89
CA GLN A 94 -5.77 -2.15 -2.58
C GLN A 94 -4.69 -1.54 -3.47
N HIS A 95 -4.91 -0.29 -3.89
CA HIS A 95 -3.91 0.56 -4.52
C HIS A 95 -3.48 1.61 -3.51
N VAL A 96 -2.19 1.62 -3.23
CA VAL A 96 -1.60 2.33 -2.10
C VAL A 96 -0.51 3.23 -2.61
N LYS A 97 -0.34 4.38 -1.97
CA LYS A 97 0.77 5.31 -2.19
C LYS A 97 1.54 5.54 -0.89
N GLY A 98 2.74 6.05 -1.01
CA GLY A 98 3.59 6.47 0.10
C GLY A 98 4.87 7.11 -0.41
N PHE A 99 5.74 7.49 0.50
CA PHE A 99 7.04 8.07 0.20
C PHE A 99 8.14 7.11 0.59
N GLY A 100 9.10 6.91 -0.30
CA GLY A 100 10.24 6.04 -0.07
C GLY A 100 11.54 6.62 -0.61
N THR A 101 12.65 6.21 0.00
CA THR A 101 14.00 6.55 -0.46
C THR A 101 14.48 5.49 -1.43
N ILE A 102 14.82 5.87 -2.65
CA ILE A 102 15.28 4.99 -3.73
C ILE A 102 16.76 5.26 -4.01
N VAL A 103 17.53 4.20 -4.25
CA VAL A 103 18.92 4.33 -4.69
C VAL A 103 18.96 4.38 -6.21
N ARG A 104 19.45 5.49 -6.74
CA ARG A 104 19.65 5.72 -8.17
C ARG A 104 21.02 6.33 -8.40
N ASP A 105 21.83 5.71 -9.27
CA ASP A 105 23.15 6.23 -9.66
C ASP A 105 24.02 6.59 -8.42
N ASN A 106 24.02 5.70 -7.41
CA ASN A 106 24.67 5.87 -6.10
C ASN A 106 24.21 7.08 -5.27
N ARG A 107 23.02 7.62 -5.57
CA ARG A 107 22.38 8.71 -4.82
C ARG A 107 21.07 8.25 -4.20
N PHE A 108 20.78 8.78 -3.02
CA PHE A 108 19.50 8.59 -2.34
C PHE A 108 18.52 9.65 -2.82
N MET A 109 17.40 9.23 -3.39
CA MET A 109 16.35 10.11 -3.89
C MET A 109 15.01 9.74 -3.25
N THR A 110 14.29 10.73 -2.74
CA THR A 110 12.93 10.52 -2.23
C THR A 110 11.94 10.53 -3.40
N ALA A 111 11.01 9.59 -3.40
CA ALA A 111 9.96 9.50 -4.39
C ALA A 111 8.60 9.19 -3.76
N GLU A 112 7.54 9.72 -4.36
CA GLU A 112 6.21 9.17 -4.19
C GLU A 112 6.13 7.86 -4.99
N VAL A 113 5.82 6.77 -4.30
CA VAL A 113 5.71 5.43 -4.88
C VAL A 113 4.30 4.88 -4.70
N HIS A 114 3.81 4.18 -5.72
CA HIS A 114 2.51 3.51 -5.71
C HIS A 114 2.72 2.00 -5.81
N TRP A 115 1.92 1.20 -5.12
CA TRP A 115 1.95 -0.26 -5.18
C TRP A 115 0.57 -0.88 -4.98
N PHE A 116 0.45 -2.17 -5.26
CA PHE A 116 -0.74 -2.95 -4.94
C PHE A 116 -0.50 -3.87 -3.75
N GLN A 117 -1.53 -4.07 -2.93
CA GLN A 117 -1.45 -5.03 -1.83
C GLN A 117 -2.75 -5.79 -1.60
N GLU A 118 -2.61 -7.02 -1.10
CA GLU A 118 -3.70 -7.87 -0.61
C GLU A 118 -3.19 -8.64 0.61
N SER A 119 -4.03 -8.80 1.64
CA SER A 119 -3.62 -9.32 2.95
C SER A 119 -2.98 -10.71 2.95
N SER A 120 -3.36 -11.59 2.02
CA SER A 120 -2.83 -12.96 1.88
C SER A 120 -1.64 -13.05 0.91
N VAL A 121 -1.40 -12.00 0.12
CA VAL A 121 -0.38 -11.99 -0.94
C VAL A 121 0.81 -11.10 -0.58
N GLY A 122 0.58 -10.00 0.14
CA GLY A 122 1.57 -8.98 0.42
C GLY A 122 1.55 -7.83 -0.58
N LYS A 123 2.70 -7.17 -0.77
CA LYS A 123 2.86 -5.96 -1.59
C LYS A 123 3.54 -6.30 -2.91
N CYS A 124 3.07 -5.73 -4.02
CA CYS A 124 3.64 -5.97 -5.35
C CYS A 124 3.54 -4.76 -6.28
N GLU A 125 4.27 -4.83 -7.40
CA GLU A 125 4.16 -3.86 -8.52
C GLU A 125 4.45 -2.40 -8.10
N PHE A 126 5.49 -2.19 -7.29
CA PHE A 126 5.93 -0.85 -6.88
C PHE A 126 6.36 -0.02 -8.10
N LYS A 127 5.89 1.22 -8.14
CA LYS A 127 6.14 2.17 -9.22
C LYS A 127 6.46 3.56 -8.70
N VAL A 128 7.43 4.22 -9.32
CA VAL A 128 7.67 5.66 -9.08
C VAL A 128 6.54 6.45 -9.72
N LYS A 129 5.84 7.25 -8.91
CA LYS A 129 4.84 8.19 -9.41
C LYS A 129 5.46 9.56 -9.67
N ARG A 130 6.29 10.03 -8.74
CA ARG A 130 6.94 11.34 -8.81
C ARG A 130 8.24 11.33 -7.99
N TRP A 131 9.31 11.87 -8.57
CA TRP A 131 10.53 12.21 -7.84
C TRP A 131 10.32 13.55 -7.10
N LEU A 132 10.78 13.63 -5.85
CA LEU A 132 10.68 14.83 -5.00
C LEU A 132 11.98 15.62 -5.00
#